data_AF-A0A3A9S9H3-F1
#
_entry.id   AF-A0A3A9S9H3-F1
#
_cell.length_a   1.000
_cell.length_b   1.000
_cell.length_c   1.000
_cell.angle_alpha   90.00
_cell.angle_beta   90.00
_cell.angle_gamma   90.00
#
_symmetry.space_group_name_H-M   'P 1'
#
loop_
_entity.id
_entity.type
_entity.pdbx_description
1 polymer ?
#
loop_
_entity_poly.entity_id
_entity_poly.type
_entity_poly.pdbx_seq_one_letter_code
_entity_poly.pdbx_strand_id
1 'polypeptide(L)'
;MRRLKLLISSGILCLLLMSCSFKPIKQIDACTELGRPVYSGEKFAFNPHVCPKKLYEAYGPEEWETFFKLCDALRAGEDTFECPSREVYDWCFSGGPLDEFFPVARYSLESDCENGYADGIGYIKYAIPKDEFLRKQKEFEKMVTDILNENVSKDYTDFEKCVALYEYMINNYVYDYRESANNTFEKMANLPRGTYGTYRTFKDKKGMCGDLSNVYNYLLLQCGVDAVQYIGGPVEKKHAWSYVTIDGAGYFIDPTWGLPDKSPNDLTYFMITAVDRESDFGDTMEPVEFGYDHRNIDVDFSADDNRYASLHEGDFVSLDREKKTLYYKVGNEKREYHYSS
;
A
#
# COMPACT_ATOMS: atom_id res chain seq x y z
N MET A 1 29.80 -67.92 43.81
CA MET A 1 30.45 -68.83 42.83
C MET A 1 30.84 -68.02 41.60
N ARG A 2 31.87 -68.49 40.88
CA ARG A 2 32.81 -67.75 40.02
C ARG A 2 32.25 -67.10 38.74
N ARG A 3 32.98 -66.06 38.34
CA ARG A 3 33.08 -65.35 37.04
C ARG A 3 32.96 -66.22 35.79
N LEU A 4 32.46 -65.61 34.71
CA LEU A 4 33.06 -65.75 33.37
C LEU A 4 33.05 -64.40 32.63
N LYS A 5 34.06 -64.19 31.79
CA LYS A 5 34.59 -62.94 31.21
C LYS A 5 34.54 -63.02 29.68
N LEU A 6 34.36 -61.85 29.03
CA LEU A 6 34.96 -61.40 27.73
C LEU A 6 34.51 -62.13 26.42
N LEU A 7 34.40 -61.55 25.20
CA LEU A 7 35.15 -60.51 24.45
C LEU A 7 34.33 -59.88 23.27
N ILE A 8 34.59 -58.58 22.99
CA ILE A 8 34.92 -57.88 21.71
C ILE A 8 33.98 -57.93 20.47
N SER A 9 33.56 -56.76 19.96
CA SER A 9 34.04 -56.13 18.68
C SER A 9 33.21 -54.86 18.34
N SER A 10 33.83 -53.67 18.39
CA SER A 10 34.22 -52.80 17.26
C SER A 10 33.09 -52.33 16.33
N GLY A 11 32.82 -51.02 16.33
CA GLY A 11 31.94 -50.37 15.35
C GLY A 11 31.79 -48.87 15.61
N ILE A 12 32.85 -48.11 15.34
CA ILE A 12 32.79 -46.64 15.21
C ILE A 12 31.97 -46.32 13.96
N LEU A 13 30.83 -45.65 14.11
CA LEU A 13 30.20 -44.91 13.02
C LEU A 13 29.97 -43.47 13.51
N CYS A 14 30.96 -42.63 13.23
CA CYS A 14 30.91 -41.21 13.46
C CYS A 14 30.04 -40.58 12.37
N LEU A 15 28.73 -40.45 12.62
CA LEU A 15 27.86 -39.61 11.79
C LEU A 15 28.09 -38.15 12.19
N LEU A 16 28.89 -37.46 11.38
CA LEU A 16 28.95 -36.00 11.32
C LEU A 16 27.56 -35.47 10.94
N LEU A 17 26.73 -35.19 11.95
CA LEU A 17 25.60 -34.29 11.79
C LEU A 17 26.18 -32.89 11.64
N MET A 18 26.31 -32.42 10.40
CA MET A 18 26.36 -30.99 10.12
C MET A 18 25.07 -30.39 10.65
N SER A 19 25.12 -29.83 11.85
CA SER A 19 24.09 -28.95 12.37
C SER A 19 24.08 -27.70 11.49
N CYS A 20 23.26 -27.71 10.44
CA CYS A 20 22.77 -26.46 9.87
C CYS A 20 21.97 -25.76 10.98
N SER A 21 22.63 -24.88 11.72
CA SER A 21 21.94 -23.91 12.56
C SER A 21 21.11 -23.02 11.65
N PHE A 22 19.88 -23.44 11.38
CA PHE A 22 18.81 -22.51 11.07
C PHE A 22 18.68 -21.60 12.29
N LYS A 23 19.24 -20.39 12.18
CA LYS A 23 18.85 -19.32 13.08
C LYS A 23 17.35 -19.13 12.88
N PRO A 24 16.52 -19.23 13.92
CA PRO A 24 15.14 -18.82 13.79
C PRO A 24 15.15 -17.36 13.34
N ILE A 25 14.54 -17.09 12.19
CA ILE A 25 14.12 -15.75 11.82
C ILE A 25 13.25 -15.32 12.99
N LYS A 26 13.63 -14.24 13.69
CA LYS A 26 12.79 -13.68 14.75
C LYS A 26 11.41 -13.49 14.15
N GLN A 27 10.44 -14.21 14.69
CA GLN A 27 9.03 -13.89 14.55
C GLN A 27 8.93 -12.43 14.99
N ILE A 28 8.73 -11.53 14.02
CA ILE A 28 8.43 -10.14 14.31
C ILE A 28 7.08 -10.21 15.00
N ASP A 29 7.00 -9.79 16.26
CA ASP A 29 5.73 -9.70 16.96
C ASP A 29 4.76 -8.93 16.06
N ALA A 30 3.64 -9.56 15.68
CA ALA A 30 2.62 -8.99 14.78
C ALA A 30 1.96 -7.70 15.32
N CYS A 31 2.39 -7.26 16.51
CA CYS A 31 2.05 -5.99 17.13
C CYS A 31 3.21 -4.97 17.00
N THR A 32 3.97 -5.00 15.91
CA THR A 32 4.71 -3.80 15.47
C THR A 32 3.68 -2.70 15.21
N GLU A 33 3.75 -1.64 16.02
CA GLU A 33 2.75 -0.58 16.09
C GLU A 33 2.18 -0.18 14.73
N LEU A 34 0.88 -0.35 14.56
CA LEU A 34 0.16 -0.18 13.30
C LEU A 34 0.53 1.14 12.62
N GLY A 35 0.89 1.06 11.34
CA GLY A 35 1.29 2.22 10.54
C GLY A 35 2.74 2.69 10.76
N ARG A 36 3.58 1.97 11.52
CA ARG A 36 5.02 2.28 11.58
C ARG A 36 5.80 1.70 10.39
N PRO A 37 6.77 2.44 9.86
CA PRO A 37 7.67 1.93 8.83
C PRO A 37 8.63 0.88 9.41
N VAL A 38 9.06 -0.06 8.57
CA VAL A 38 10.04 -1.10 8.93
C VAL A 38 11.42 -0.70 8.39
N TYR A 39 12.47 -0.95 9.18
CA TYR A 39 13.85 -0.60 8.81
C TYR A 39 14.80 -1.80 8.87
N SER A 40 15.79 -1.79 7.98
CA SER A 40 16.97 -2.67 8.03
C SER A 40 18.22 -1.79 8.12
N GLY A 41 18.66 -1.54 9.35
CA GLY A 41 19.67 -0.51 9.63
C GLY A 41 19.12 0.89 9.37
N GLU A 42 19.82 1.67 8.54
CA GLU A 42 19.42 3.05 8.17
C GLU A 42 18.46 3.11 6.98
N LYS A 43 18.12 1.96 6.38
CA LYS A 43 17.29 1.87 5.17
C LYS A 43 15.89 1.38 5.49
N PHE A 44 14.90 1.84 4.73
CA PHE A 44 13.57 1.24 4.71
C PHE A 44 13.66 -0.22 4.29
N ALA A 45 12.95 -1.07 5.02
CA ALA A 45 12.68 -2.45 4.69
C ALA A 45 11.19 -2.61 4.40
N PHE A 46 10.84 -3.64 3.63
CA PHE A 46 9.46 -3.84 3.22
C PHE A 46 8.56 -4.17 4.42
N ASN A 47 7.46 -3.45 4.55
CA ASN A 47 6.42 -3.72 5.53
C ASN A 47 5.31 -4.60 4.89
N PRO A 48 5.12 -5.87 5.32
CA PRO A 48 4.06 -6.73 4.81
C PRO A 48 2.65 -6.37 5.30
N HIS A 49 2.55 -5.52 6.32
CA HIS A 49 1.32 -5.22 7.06
C HIS A 49 1.01 -3.72 7.01
N VAL A 50 1.09 -3.12 5.82
CA VAL A 50 0.61 -1.75 5.63
C VAL A 50 -0.90 -1.70 5.82
N CYS A 51 -1.36 -0.71 6.56
CA CYS A 51 -2.76 -0.53 6.92
C CYS A 51 -3.00 0.95 7.28
N PRO A 52 -3.97 1.63 6.64
CA PRO A 52 -4.38 2.97 7.04
C PRO A 52 -5.09 2.91 8.39
N LYS A 53 -4.69 3.75 9.34
CA LYS A 53 -5.24 3.79 10.71
C LYS A 53 -6.74 4.01 10.71
N LYS A 54 -7.22 4.96 9.88
CA LYS A 54 -8.66 5.25 9.77
C LYS A 54 -9.46 4.06 9.23
N LEU A 55 -8.92 3.28 8.29
CA LEU A 55 -9.59 2.05 7.85
C LEU A 55 -9.48 0.91 8.88
N TYR A 56 -8.42 0.88 9.67
CA TYR A 56 -8.34 -0.03 10.82
C TYR A 56 -9.45 0.27 11.83
N GLU A 57 -9.68 1.55 12.13
CA GLU A 57 -10.77 1.99 13.01
C GLU A 57 -12.15 1.77 12.41
N ALA A 58 -12.29 1.87 11.08
CA ALA A 58 -13.55 1.71 10.37
C ALA A 58 -14.03 0.25 10.29
N TYR A 59 -13.13 -0.71 10.05
CA TYR A 59 -13.48 -2.14 9.99
C TYR A 59 -13.25 -2.86 11.32
N GLY A 60 -12.07 -2.68 11.91
CA GLY A 60 -11.69 -3.29 13.18
C GLY A 60 -10.57 -4.34 13.07
N PRO A 61 -10.09 -4.82 14.23
CA PRO A 61 -8.96 -5.74 14.32
C PRO A 61 -9.22 -7.09 13.65
N GLU A 62 -10.45 -7.60 13.66
CA GLU A 62 -10.76 -8.93 13.16
C GLU A 62 -10.45 -9.06 11.67
N GLU A 63 -10.87 -8.10 10.86
CA GLU A 63 -10.56 -8.00 9.44
C GLU A 63 -9.06 -7.86 9.18
N TRP A 64 -8.45 -6.85 9.81
CA TRP A 64 -7.08 -6.47 9.50
C TRP A 64 -6.05 -7.47 10.00
N GLU A 65 -6.21 -8.02 11.20
CA GLU A 65 -5.32 -9.07 11.70
C GLU A 65 -5.45 -10.35 10.87
N THR A 66 -6.67 -10.68 10.41
CA THR A 66 -6.88 -11.81 9.49
C THR A 66 -6.21 -11.55 8.14
N PHE A 67 -6.31 -10.33 7.62
CA PHE A 67 -5.64 -9.94 6.38
C PHE A 67 -4.11 -10.00 6.52
N PHE A 68 -3.54 -9.59 7.65
CA PHE A 68 -2.10 -9.74 7.92
C PHE A 68 -1.66 -11.20 7.95
N LYS A 69 -2.47 -12.09 8.55
CA LYS A 69 -2.23 -13.55 8.48
C LYS A 69 -2.26 -14.07 7.05
N LEU A 70 -3.17 -13.58 6.21
CA LEU A 70 -3.20 -13.88 4.78
C LEU A 70 -1.92 -13.38 4.08
N CYS A 71 -1.49 -12.14 4.32
CA CYS A 71 -0.23 -11.59 3.79
C CYS A 71 0.97 -12.46 4.15
N ASP A 72 1.06 -12.89 5.41
CA ASP A 72 2.16 -13.75 5.88
C ASP A 72 2.12 -15.14 5.24
N ALA A 73 0.94 -15.75 5.16
CA ALA A 73 0.73 -17.03 4.48
C ALA A 73 1.15 -16.95 3.01
N LEU A 74 0.74 -15.90 2.30
CA LEU A 74 1.12 -15.66 0.89
C LEU A 74 2.63 -15.51 0.72
N ARG A 75 3.30 -14.73 1.59
CA ARG A 75 4.76 -14.55 1.56
C ARG A 75 5.51 -15.86 1.84
N ALA A 76 4.95 -16.72 2.68
CA ALA A 76 5.50 -18.04 2.99
C ALA A 76 5.19 -19.10 1.91
N GLY A 77 4.24 -18.82 1.00
CA GLY A 77 3.79 -19.78 -0.01
C GLY A 77 2.85 -20.84 0.56
N GLU A 78 2.14 -20.52 1.63
CA GLU A 78 1.14 -21.39 2.23
C GLU A 78 -0.14 -21.42 1.38
N ASP A 79 -0.93 -22.47 1.56
CA ASP A 79 -2.24 -22.65 0.89
C ASP A 79 -3.42 -22.32 1.82
N THR A 80 -3.15 -21.95 3.07
CA THR A 80 -4.17 -21.68 4.09
C THR A 80 -3.71 -20.61 5.07
N PHE A 81 -4.67 -19.97 5.73
CA PHE A 81 -4.45 -19.05 6.84
C PHE A 81 -5.58 -19.19 7.86
N GLU A 82 -5.30 -18.83 9.12
CA GLU A 82 -6.34 -18.78 10.14
C GLU A 82 -7.30 -17.63 9.82
N CYS A 83 -8.59 -17.93 9.77
CA CYS A 83 -9.63 -16.99 9.41
C CYS A 83 -10.84 -17.24 10.33
N PRO A 84 -11.39 -16.23 11.02
CA PRO A 84 -12.42 -16.47 12.03
C PRO A 84 -13.80 -16.77 11.44
N SER A 85 -14.07 -16.32 10.22
CA SER A 85 -15.39 -16.43 9.61
C SER A 85 -15.35 -16.34 8.08
N ARG A 86 -16.44 -16.80 7.44
CA ARG A 86 -16.68 -16.61 6.00
C ARG A 86 -16.70 -15.12 5.62
N GLU A 87 -17.35 -14.29 6.44
CA GLU A 87 -17.48 -12.86 6.18
C GLU A 87 -16.12 -12.17 6.08
N VAL A 88 -15.21 -12.48 7.01
CA VAL A 88 -13.84 -11.92 7.01
C VAL A 88 -12.99 -12.49 5.86
N TYR A 89 -13.19 -13.76 5.51
CA TYR A 89 -12.59 -14.32 4.29
C TYR A 89 -13.03 -13.53 3.05
N ASP A 90 -14.33 -13.32 2.90
CA ASP A 90 -14.89 -12.60 1.74
C ASP A 90 -14.42 -11.14 1.71
N TRP A 91 -14.28 -10.49 2.87
CA TRP A 91 -13.66 -9.17 2.99
C TRP A 91 -12.23 -9.16 2.44
N CYS A 92 -11.38 -10.08 2.92
CA CYS A 92 -9.99 -10.20 2.46
C CYS A 92 -9.88 -10.39 0.94
N PHE A 93 -10.84 -11.10 0.33
CA PHE A 93 -10.86 -11.43 -1.10
C PHE A 93 -11.77 -10.51 -1.95
N SER A 94 -12.40 -9.49 -1.36
CA SER A 94 -13.32 -8.54 -2.04
C SER A 94 -12.68 -7.72 -3.16
N GLY A 95 -11.34 -7.75 -3.23
CA GLY A 95 -10.53 -7.14 -4.28
C GLY A 95 -9.79 -5.92 -3.79
N GLY A 96 -10.45 -5.00 -3.09
CA GLY A 96 -9.83 -3.81 -2.52
C GLY A 96 -8.63 -4.14 -1.63
N PRO A 97 -8.78 -4.98 -0.58
CA PRO A 97 -7.66 -5.29 0.31
C PRO A 97 -6.44 -5.88 -0.42
N LEU A 98 -6.67 -6.83 -1.34
CA LEU A 98 -5.59 -7.42 -2.14
C LEU A 98 -5.01 -6.46 -3.18
N ASP A 99 -5.78 -5.57 -3.79
CA ASP A 99 -5.24 -4.61 -4.77
C ASP A 99 -4.47 -3.49 -4.07
N GLU A 100 -4.98 -2.99 -2.95
CA GLU A 100 -4.46 -1.81 -2.26
C GLU A 100 -3.34 -2.14 -1.27
N PHE A 101 -3.40 -3.26 -0.55
CA PHE A 101 -2.47 -3.54 0.56
C PHE A 101 -1.61 -4.80 0.34
N PHE A 102 -1.95 -5.65 -0.63
CA PHE A 102 -1.07 -6.75 -1.08
C PHE A 102 -1.09 -6.94 -2.61
N PRO A 103 -0.69 -5.93 -3.41
CA PRO A 103 -1.09 -5.77 -4.81
C PRO A 103 -0.81 -6.97 -5.74
N VAL A 104 0.26 -7.72 -5.49
CA VAL A 104 0.65 -8.88 -6.32
C VAL A 104 -0.43 -9.97 -6.29
N ALA A 105 -1.19 -10.08 -5.19
CA ALA A 105 -2.19 -11.13 -5.01
C ALA A 105 -3.48 -10.91 -5.78
N ARG A 106 -3.93 -9.67 -6.00
CA ARG A 106 -5.26 -9.36 -6.56
C ARG A 106 -5.63 -10.18 -7.79
N TYR A 107 -4.69 -10.32 -8.74
CA TYR A 107 -4.89 -11.07 -9.99
C TYR A 107 -4.06 -12.35 -10.08
N SER A 108 -3.35 -12.70 -9.02
CA SER A 108 -2.58 -13.95 -8.92
C SER A 108 -3.30 -15.03 -8.11
N LEU A 109 -4.42 -14.69 -7.47
CA LEU A 109 -5.28 -15.59 -6.72
C LEU A 109 -6.65 -15.75 -7.40
N GLU A 110 -7.33 -16.84 -7.06
CA GLU A 110 -8.74 -17.05 -7.35
C GLU A 110 -9.57 -16.75 -6.10
N SER A 111 -10.72 -16.12 -6.28
CA SER A 111 -11.75 -16.04 -5.24
C SER A 111 -12.55 -17.34 -5.28
N ASP A 112 -12.66 -18.02 -4.14
CA ASP A 112 -13.43 -19.26 -3.98
C ASP A 112 -14.60 -19.02 -3.01
N CYS A 113 -15.75 -18.63 -3.57
CA CYS A 113 -16.95 -18.32 -2.80
C CYS A 113 -17.61 -19.55 -2.17
N GLU A 114 -17.29 -20.76 -2.63
CA GLU A 114 -17.89 -21.99 -2.12
C GLU A 114 -16.99 -22.61 -1.03
N ASN A 115 -15.72 -22.86 -1.36
CA ASN A 115 -14.80 -23.64 -0.53
C ASN A 115 -13.65 -22.81 0.04
N GLY A 116 -13.65 -21.49 -0.18
CA GLY A 116 -12.60 -20.60 0.30
C GLY A 116 -12.47 -20.53 1.83
N TYR A 117 -13.48 -20.95 2.58
CA TYR A 117 -13.43 -20.99 4.04
C TYR A 117 -14.21 -22.19 4.62
N ALA A 118 -13.61 -22.86 5.60
CA ALA A 118 -14.26 -23.88 6.42
C ALA A 118 -13.62 -23.95 7.81
N ASP A 119 -14.44 -24.06 8.85
CA ASP A 119 -14.03 -24.39 10.22
C ASP A 119 -12.82 -23.60 10.78
N GLY A 120 -12.83 -22.26 10.59
CA GLY A 120 -11.75 -21.40 11.09
C GLY A 120 -10.53 -21.29 10.18
N ILE A 121 -10.61 -21.85 8.96
CA ILE A 121 -9.50 -21.90 7.99
C ILE A 121 -9.94 -21.22 6.70
N GLY A 122 -9.17 -20.22 6.26
CA GLY A 122 -9.24 -19.65 4.92
C GLY A 122 -8.30 -20.38 3.97
N TYR A 123 -8.77 -20.69 2.76
CA TYR A 123 -8.04 -21.42 1.72
C TYR A 123 -7.60 -20.45 0.61
N ILE A 124 -6.33 -20.58 0.22
CA ILE A 124 -5.68 -19.77 -0.81
C ILE A 124 -5.58 -20.60 -2.08
N LYS A 125 -6.18 -20.10 -3.16
CA LYS A 125 -6.09 -20.72 -4.48
C LYS A 125 -5.29 -19.83 -5.42
N TYR A 126 -4.09 -20.27 -5.80
CA TYR A 126 -3.24 -19.52 -6.72
C TYR A 126 -3.72 -19.71 -8.17
N ALA A 127 -3.95 -18.60 -8.88
CA ALA A 127 -4.30 -18.56 -10.30
C ALA A 127 -3.07 -18.70 -11.22
N ILE A 128 -1.87 -18.60 -10.66
CA ILE A 128 -0.59 -18.79 -11.32
C ILE A 128 0.26 -19.80 -10.51
N PRO A 129 1.33 -20.39 -11.07
CA PRO A 129 2.24 -21.22 -10.31
C PRO A 129 2.74 -20.50 -9.04
N LYS A 130 2.74 -21.20 -7.90
CA LYS A 130 3.11 -20.63 -6.59
C LYS A 130 4.54 -20.07 -6.57
N ASP A 131 5.47 -20.74 -7.24
CA ASP A 131 6.85 -20.27 -7.41
C ASP A 131 6.92 -18.97 -8.23
N GLU A 132 6.06 -18.83 -9.27
CA GLU A 132 5.91 -17.59 -10.02
C GLU A 132 5.37 -16.47 -9.12
N PHE A 133 4.34 -16.74 -8.32
CA PHE A 133 3.79 -15.77 -7.36
C PHE A 133 4.85 -15.29 -6.37
N LEU A 134 5.56 -16.20 -5.72
CA LEU A 134 6.61 -15.88 -4.74
C LEU A 134 7.76 -15.08 -5.37
N ARG A 135 8.09 -15.35 -6.63
CA ARG A 135 9.08 -14.55 -7.38
C ARG A 135 8.56 -13.13 -7.61
N LYS A 136 7.33 -12.96 -8.11
CA LYS A 136 6.73 -11.64 -8.32
C LYS A 136 6.62 -10.85 -7.02
N GLN A 137 6.24 -11.50 -5.93
CA GLN A 137 6.16 -10.87 -4.62
C GLN A 137 7.53 -10.36 -4.17
N LYS A 138 8.60 -11.17 -4.26
CA LYS A 138 9.97 -10.72 -3.93
C LYS A 138 10.46 -9.57 -4.82
N GLU A 139 10.16 -9.62 -6.12
CA GLU A 139 10.49 -8.54 -7.06
C GLU A 139 9.76 -7.24 -6.71
N PHE A 140 8.49 -7.33 -6.33
CA PHE A 140 7.69 -6.20 -5.89
C PHE A 140 8.19 -5.60 -4.57
N GLU A 141 8.48 -6.44 -3.57
CA GLU A 141 9.05 -5.99 -2.29
C GLU A 141 10.34 -5.22 -2.51
N LYS A 142 11.22 -5.74 -3.38
CA LYS A 142 12.47 -5.07 -3.75
C LYS A 142 12.18 -3.72 -4.42
N MET A 143 11.30 -3.69 -5.43
CA MET A 143 10.94 -2.47 -6.16
C MET A 143 10.46 -1.37 -5.21
N VAL A 144 9.55 -1.70 -4.29
CA VAL A 144 9.03 -0.74 -3.31
C VAL A 144 10.15 -0.22 -2.41
N THR A 145 11.00 -1.10 -1.88
CA THR A 145 12.11 -0.66 -1.02
C THR A 145 13.17 0.14 -1.75
N ASP A 146 13.44 -0.15 -3.03
CA ASP A 146 14.37 0.64 -3.85
C ASP A 146 13.81 2.06 -4.02
N ILE A 147 12.54 2.20 -4.41
CA ILE A 147 11.87 3.50 -4.57
C ILE A 147 11.98 4.33 -3.28
N LEU A 148 11.63 3.74 -2.13
CA LEU A 148 11.68 4.46 -0.86
C LEU A 148 13.09 4.89 -0.50
N ASN A 149 14.08 3.98 -0.61
CA ASN A 149 15.45 4.29 -0.24
C ASN A 149 16.18 5.23 -1.21
N GLU A 150 15.67 5.40 -2.43
CA GLU A 150 16.19 6.35 -3.42
C GLU A 150 15.58 7.75 -3.28
N ASN A 151 14.36 7.87 -2.75
CA ASN A 151 13.60 9.12 -2.76
C ASN A 151 13.30 9.68 -1.36
N VAL A 152 13.33 8.85 -0.32
CA VAL A 152 12.89 9.18 1.03
C VAL A 152 13.98 8.84 2.06
N SER A 153 14.15 9.71 3.06
CA SER A 153 14.95 9.41 4.26
C SER A 153 14.04 9.10 5.45
N LYS A 154 14.53 8.27 6.37
CA LYS A 154 13.83 8.00 7.65
C LYS A 154 13.67 9.24 8.53
N ASP A 155 14.52 10.25 8.34
CA ASP A 155 14.52 11.48 9.12
C ASP A 155 13.59 12.56 8.51
N TYR A 156 12.96 12.28 7.37
CA TYR A 156 11.98 13.19 6.78
C TYR A 156 10.71 13.23 7.65
N THR A 157 10.16 14.43 7.79
CA THR A 157 8.81 14.68 8.28
C THR A 157 7.78 14.08 7.32
N ASP A 158 6.55 13.88 7.78
CA ASP A 158 5.50 13.31 6.93
C ASP A 158 5.18 14.22 5.73
N PHE A 159 5.23 15.54 5.91
CA PHE A 159 5.15 16.49 4.79
C PHE A 159 6.27 16.29 3.76
N GLU A 160 7.53 16.17 4.20
CA GLU A 160 8.66 15.95 3.29
C GLU A 160 8.58 14.60 2.56
N LYS A 161 8.06 13.55 3.20
CA LYS A 161 7.78 12.25 2.57
C LYS A 161 6.69 12.39 1.51
N CYS A 162 5.59 13.09 1.82
CA CYS A 162 4.52 13.36 0.86
C CYS A 162 5.04 14.09 -0.38
N VAL A 163 5.80 15.17 -0.20
CA VAL A 163 6.37 15.94 -1.33
C VAL A 163 7.36 15.10 -2.12
N ALA A 164 8.27 14.37 -1.47
CA ALA A 164 9.27 13.54 -2.15
C ALA A 164 8.63 12.44 -3.01
N LEU A 165 7.60 11.78 -2.48
CA LEU A 165 6.89 10.74 -3.22
C LEU A 165 5.94 11.33 -4.27
N TYR A 166 5.39 12.53 -4.06
CA TYR A 166 4.64 13.25 -5.09
C TYR A 166 5.55 13.58 -6.28
N GLU A 167 6.72 14.18 -6.00
CA GLU A 167 7.76 14.44 -7.00
C GLU A 167 8.18 13.17 -7.74
N TYR A 168 8.36 12.05 -7.03
CA TYR A 168 8.62 10.75 -7.65
C TYR A 168 7.49 10.33 -8.60
N MET A 169 6.22 10.43 -8.17
CA MET A 169 5.07 10.07 -9.00
C MET A 169 5.02 10.89 -10.29
N ILE A 170 5.08 12.22 -10.19
CA ILE A 170 4.98 13.12 -11.35
C ILE A 170 6.16 13.01 -12.32
N ASN A 171 7.31 12.51 -11.88
CA ASN A 171 8.47 12.31 -12.76
C ASN A 171 8.55 10.91 -13.38
N ASN A 172 7.81 9.93 -12.84
CA ASN A 172 7.97 8.53 -13.23
C ASN A 172 6.70 7.89 -13.78
N TYR A 173 5.53 8.49 -13.61
CA TYR A 173 4.25 7.90 -14.02
C TYR A 173 3.53 8.78 -15.06
N VAL A 174 2.65 8.15 -15.83
CA VAL A 174 1.75 8.82 -16.78
C VAL A 174 0.33 8.29 -16.65
N TYR A 175 -0.66 9.06 -17.11
CA TYR A 175 -2.06 8.66 -17.05
C TYR A 175 -2.39 7.62 -18.13
N ASP A 176 -3.16 6.58 -17.77
CA ASP A 176 -3.67 5.62 -18.74
C ASP A 176 -5.02 6.04 -19.33
N TYR A 177 -4.97 6.89 -20.35
CA TYR A 177 -6.15 7.30 -21.10
C TYR A 177 -6.88 6.15 -21.81
N ARG A 178 -6.19 5.07 -22.16
CA ARG A 178 -6.82 3.92 -22.83
C ARG A 178 -7.61 3.10 -21.84
N GLU A 179 -7.06 2.88 -20.65
CA GLU A 179 -7.77 2.25 -19.56
C GLU A 179 -9.00 3.07 -19.18
N SER A 180 -8.84 4.40 -19.00
CA SER A 180 -9.94 5.31 -18.70
C SER A 180 -11.07 5.26 -19.74
N ALA A 181 -10.75 5.25 -21.02
CA ALA A 181 -11.75 5.12 -22.09
C ALA A 181 -12.42 3.73 -22.17
N ASN A 182 -11.84 2.73 -21.50
CA ASN A 182 -12.33 1.35 -21.47
C ASN A 182 -12.84 0.91 -20.10
N ASN A 183 -12.95 1.82 -19.13
CA ASN A 183 -13.38 1.53 -17.77
C ASN A 183 -14.92 1.40 -17.66
N THR A 184 -15.52 0.54 -18.48
CA THR A 184 -16.92 0.13 -18.35
C THR A 184 -16.97 -1.31 -17.86
N PHE A 185 -18.00 -1.67 -17.09
CA PHE A 185 -18.16 -3.03 -16.57
C PHE A 185 -18.02 -4.10 -17.67
N GLU A 186 -18.70 -3.92 -18.81
CA GLU A 186 -18.65 -4.84 -19.95
C GLU A 186 -17.25 -5.01 -20.52
N LYS A 187 -16.48 -3.92 -20.66
CA LYS A 187 -15.13 -3.98 -21.20
C LYS A 187 -14.17 -4.59 -20.19
N MET A 188 -14.25 -4.18 -18.92
CA MET A 188 -13.42 -4.68 -17.83
C MET A 188 -13.61 -6.18 -17.59
N ALA A 189 -14.84 -6.69 -17.71
CA ALA A 189 -15.15 -8.11 -17.61
C ALA A 189 -14.48 -8.97 -18.71
N ASN A 190 -14.10 -8.36 -19.83
CA ASN A 190 -13.46 -9.02 -20.96
C ASN A 190 -11.94 -8.78 -21.04
N LEU A 191 -11.36 -7.96 -20.16
CA LEU A 191 -9.92 -7.73 -20.11
C LEU A 191 -9.20 -8.90 -19.41
N PRO A 192 -8.02 -9.32 -19.91
CA PRO A 192 -7.22 -10.32 -19.19
C PRO A 192 -6.90 -9.86 -17.76
N ARG A 193 -6.91 -10.80 -16.81
CA ARG A 193 -6.56 -10.52 -15.40
C ARG A 193 -5.15 -9.91 -15.31
N GLY A 194 -4.97 -8.94 -14.41
CA GLY A 194 -3.68 -8.28 -14.19
C GLY A 194 -3.27 -7.29 -15.28
N THR A 195 -4.18 -6.91 -16.17
CA THR A 195 -3.97 -5.80 -17.12
C THR A 195 -4.31 -4.44 -16.54
N TYR A 196 -4.77 -4.38 -15.29
CA TYR A 196 -5.07 -3.21 -14.49
C TYR A 196 -4.80 -3.47 -12.99
N GLY A 197 -5.00 -2.45 -12.16
CA GLY A 197 -4.77 -2.50 -10.72
C GLY A 197 -3.37 -2.03 -10.30
N THR A 198 -3.22 -1.88 -8.99
CA THR A 198 -2.07 -1.23 -8.35
C THR A 198 -0.74 -1.90 -8.72
N TYR A 199 -0.67 -3.24 -8.71
CA TYR A 199 0.55 -3.96 -9.07
C TYR A 199 0.99 -3.72 -10.53
N ARG A 200 0.04 -3.64 -11.46
CA ARG A 200 0.35 -3.33 -12.86
C ARG A 200 0.91 -1.91 -12.95
N THR A 201 0.26 -0.96 -12.29
CA THR A 201 0.66 0.46 -12.32
C THR A 201 2.07 0.67 -11.77
N PHE A 202 2.47 -0.04 -10.71
CA PHE A 202 3.85 -0.02 -10.22
C PHE A 202 4.88 -0.42 -11.28
N LYS A 203 4.60 -1.48 -12.05
CA LYS A 203 5.52 -2.02 -13.06
C LYS A 203 5.54 -1.20 -14.35
N ASP A 204 4.36 -0.87 -14.84
CA ASP A 204 4.18 -0.26 -16.16
C ASP A 204 4.29 1.27 -16.08
N LYS A 205 4.33 1.82 -14.87
CA LYS A 205 4.41 3.26 -14.58
C LYS A 205 3.27 4.05 -15.23
N LYS A 206 2.10 3.41 -15.29
CA LYS A 206 0.94 3.91 -16.03
C LYS A 206 -0.35 3.35 -15.45
N GLY A 207 -1.33 4.21 -15.17
CA GLY A 207 -2.62 3.81 -14.58
C GLY A 207 -3.66 4.94 -14.56
N MET A 208 -4.88 4.61 -14.11
CA MET A 208 -5.93 5.61 -13.89
C MET A 208 -5.82 6.25 -12.50
N CYS A 209 -6.70 7.20 -12.21
CA CYS A 209 -6.75 7.89 -10.91
C CYS A 209 -6.77 6.95 -9.70
N GLY A 210 -7.59 5.90 -9.73
CA GLY A 210 -7.62 4.90 -8.66
C GLY A 210 -6.28 4.20 -8.46
N ASP A 211 -5.69 3.70 -9.55
CA ASP A 211 -4.43 2.95 -9.44
C ASP A 211 -3.26 3.85 -9.03
N LEU A 212 -3.22 5.10 -9.52
CA LEU A 212 -2.17 6.06 -9.21
C LEU A 212 -2.27 6.56 -7.77
N SER A 213 -3.49 6.82 -7.27
CA SER A 213 -3.75 7.08 -5.85
C SER A 213 -3.27 5.91 -4.99
N ASN A 214 -3.59 4.66 -5.37
CA ASN A 214 -3.17 3.48 -4.62
C ASN A 214 -1.66 3.27 -4.62
N VAL A 215 -0.97 3.51 -5.73
CA VAL A 215 0.50 3.48 -5.78
C VAL A 215 1.09 4.51 -4.80
N TYR A 216 0.55 5.73 -4.79
CA TYR A 216 1.02 6.79 -3.90
C TYR A 216 0.74 6.45 -2.42
N ASN A 217 -0.48 6.03 -2.10
CA ASN A 217 -0.88 5.57 -0.77
C ASN A 217 0.01 4.42 -0.28
N TYR A 218 0.29 3.44 -1.13
CA TYR A 218 1.12 2.29 -0.78
C TYR A 218 2.55 2.72 -0.39
N LEU A 219 3.16 3.64 -1.16
CA LEU A 219 4.49 4.17 -0.84
C LEU A 219 4.48 5.00 0.45
N LEU A 220 3.43 5.80 0.66
CA LEU A 220 3.25 6.57 1.90
C LEU A 220 3.14 5.67 3.13
N LEU A 221 2.27 4.66 3.08
CA LEU A 221 2.10 3.70 4.17
C LEU A 221 3.40 2.94 4.48
N GLN A 222 4.17 2.57 3.46
CA GLN A 222 5.46 1.89 3.64
C GLN A 222 6.51 2.76 4.35
N CYS A 223 6.44 4.09 4.20
CA CYS A 223 7.32 5.04 4.91
C CYS A 223 6.66 5.68 6.16
N GLY A 224 5.50 5.17 6.57
CA GLY A 224 4.84 5.52 7.83
C GLY A 224 3.89 6.70 7.77
N VAL A 225 3.58 7.23 6.59
CA VAL A 225 2.56 8.27 6.42
C VAL A 225 1.21 7.58 6.23
N ASP A 226 0.23 7.95 7.06
CA ASP A 226 -1.12 7.41 6.98
C ASP A 226 -1.85 7.94 5.75
N ALA A 227 -2.28 7.04 4.87
CA ALA A 227 -2.90 7.39 3.59
C ALA A 227 -3.94 6.35 3.16
N VAL A 228 -5.05 6.80 2.59
CA VAL A 228 -6.16 5.94 2.14
C VAL A 228 -6.78 6.48 0.86
N GLN A 229 -7.29 5.57 0.03
CA GLN A 229 -8.02 5.96 -1.17
C GLN A 229 -9.37 6.59 -0.80
N TYR A 230 -9.67 7.71 -1.45
CA TYR A 230 -10.94 8.42 -1.30
C TYR A 230 -11.56 8.59 -2.68
N ILE A 231 -12.77 8.07 -2.88
CA ILE A 231 -13.39 7.89 -4.19
C ILE A 231 -14.75 8.56 -4.27
N GLY A 232 -15.20 8.90 -5.48
CA GLY A 232 -16.55 9.46 -5.69
C GLY A 232 -16.55 10.62 -6.65
N GLY A 233 -17.50 11.53 -6.47
CA GLY A 233 -17.77 12.64 -7.38
C GLY A 233 -18.87 12.29 -8.40
N PRO A 234 -19.35 13.28 -9.18
CA PRO A 234 -20.40 13.11 -10.18
C PRO A 234 -20.06 11.96 -11.15
N VAL A 235 -21.07 11.28 -11.69
CA VAL A 235 -20.87 10.12 -12.59
C VAL A 235 -19.90 10.43 -13.73
N GLU A 236 -19.99 11.64 -14.29
CA GLU A 236 -19.14 12.14 -15.38
C GLU A 236 -17.74 12.60 -14.94
N LYS A 237 -17.51 12.77 -13.64
CA LYS A 237 -16.27 13.23 -13.01
C LYS A 237 -15.78 12.29 -11.91
N LYS A 238 -16.23 11.03 -11.90
CA LYS A 238 -15.86 10.08 -10.85
C LYS A 238 -14.33 9.98 -10.79
N HIS A 239 -13.78 10.24 -9.62
CA HIS A 239 -12.34 10.37 -9.41
C HIS A 239 -11.91 9.70 -8.11
N ALA A 240 -10.61 9.47 -7.99
CA ALA A 240 -9.99 8.86 -6.82
C ALA A 240 -8.79 9.70 -6.37
N TRP A 241 -8.70 9.90 -5.06
CA TRP A 241 -7.74 10.75 -4.38
C TRP A 241 -7.00 9.95 -3.32
N SER A 242 -5.90 10.52 -2.85
CA SER A 242 -5.25 10.10 -1.61
C SER A 242 -5.71 11.03 -0.49
N TYR A 243 -6.38 10.48 0.52
CA TYR A 243 -6.57 11.17 1.80
C TYR A 243 -5.37 10.83 2.69
N VAL A 244 -4.65 11.84 3.16
CA VAL A 244 -3.44 11.68 3.99
C VAL A 244 -3.62 12.37 5.34
N THR A 245 -3.07 11.78 6.40
CA THR A 245 -3.06 12.40 7.74
C THR A 245 -1.66 12.90 8.06
N ILE A 246 -1.51 14.21 8.32
CA ILE A 246 -0.26 14.85 8.73
C ILE A 246 -0.51 15.68 9.98
N ASP A 247 0.29 15.47 11.02
CA ASP A 247 0.15 16.14 12.33
C ASP A 247 -1.27 16.04 12.91
N GLY A 248 -1.96 14.93 12.64
CA GLY A 248 -3.34 14.70 13.08
C GLY A 248 -4.42 15.41 12.25
N ALA A 249 -4.06 16.15 11.20
CA ALA A 249 -5.00 16.79 10.27
C ALA A 249 -5.07 16.03 8.94
N GLY A 250 -6.26 15.94 8.36
CA GLY A 250 -6.50 15.32 7.06
C GLY A 250 -6.30 16.28 5.88
N TYR A 251 -5.82 15.75 4.77
CA TYR A 251 -5.69 16.49 3.50
C TYR A 251 -5.94 15.57 2.31
N PHE A 252 -6.37 16.14 1.19
CA PHE A 252 -6.42 15.43 -0.09
C PHE A 252 -5.19 15.73 -0.95
N ILE A 253 -4.69 14.71 -1.63
CA ILE A 253 -3.65 14.83 -2.66
C ILE A 253 -4.10 14.07 -3.91
N ASP A 254 -3.97 14.69 -5.07
CA ASP A 254 -4.13 14.03 -6.37
C ASP A 254 -2.81 14.07 -7.18
N PRO A 255 -2.04 12.97 -7.20
CA PRO A 255 -0.83 12.89 -8.02
C PRO A 255 -1.12 12.87 -9.52
N THR A 256 -2.36 12.60 -9.96
CA THR A 256 -2.68 12.52 -11.39
C THR A 256 -2.66 13.88 -12.08
N TRP A 257 -2.93 14.95 -11.34
CA TRP A 257 -2.96 16.30 -11.91
C TRP A 257 -1.57 16.81 -12.25
N GLY A 258 -0.59 16.53 -11.37
CA GLY A 258 0.81 16.91 -11.53
C GLY A 258 1.58 16.13 -12.60
N LEU A 259 0.99 15.11 -13.23
CA LEU A 259 1.70 14.23 -14.17
C LEU A 259 2.14 14.96 -15.46
N PRO A 260 3.18 14.46 -16.15
CA PRO A 260 3.74 15.11 -17.34
C PRO A 260 2.76 15.22 -18.52
N ASP A 261 1.77 14.34 -18.57
CA ASP A 261 0.74 14.26 -19.61
C ASP A 261 -0.59 14.92 -19.20
N LYS A 262 -0.58 15.67 -18.09
CA LYS A 262 -1.70 16.46 -17.55
C LYS A 262 -1.29 17.91 -17.35
N SER A 263 -0.84 18.26 -16.15
CA SER A 263 -0.33 19.57 -15.77
C SER A 263 1.01 19.35 -15.05
N PRO A 264 2.15 19.35 -15.76
CA PRO A 264 3.42 18.91 -15.18
C PRO A 264 3.82 19.74 -13.97
N ASN A 265 4.03 19.07 -12.83
CA ASN A 265 4.42 19.65 -11.53
C ASN A 265 3.32 20.45 -10.82
N ASP A 266 2.07 20.40 -11.26
CA ASP A 266 0.96 21.13 -10.66
C ASP A 266 0.78 20.77 -9.17
N LEU A 267 0.50 21.76 -8.32
CA LEU A 267 0.23 21.65 -6.87
C LEU A 267 -1.20 22.08 -6.49
N THR A 268 -2.06 22.40 -7.46
CA THR A 268 -3.45 22.82 -7.25
C THR A 268 -4.20 21.86 -6.34
N TYR A 269 -3.93 20.57 -6.49
CA TYR A 269 -4.58 19.49 -5.75
C TYR A 269 -3.64 18.78 -4.78
N PHE A 270 -2.59 19.46 -4.33
CA PHE A 270 -1.66 18.95 -3.32
C PHE A 270 -1.97 19.56 -1.95
N MET A 271 -2.31 18.72 -0.98
CA MET A 271 -2.69 19.12 0.39
C MET A 271 -3.91 20.07 0.42
N ILE A 272 -4.95 19.71 -0.33
CA ILE A 272 -6.17 20.51 -0.45
C ILE A 272 -7.20 20.11 0.63
N THR A 273 -8.00 21.07 1.07
CA THR A 273 -9.09 20.83 2.03
C THR A 273 -10.28 20.15 1.35
N ALA A 274 -11.22 19.62 2.15
CA ALA A 274 -12.49 19.11 1.64
C ALA A 274 -13.25 20.19 0.87
N VAL A 275 -13.39 21.38 1.45
CA VAL A 275 -14.12 22.52 0.88
C VAL A 275 -13.52 22.98 -0.44
N ASP A 276 -12.19 23.11 -0.51
CA ASP A 276 -11.54 23.56 -1.74
C ASP A 276 -11.69 22.52 -2.86
N ARG A 277 -11.57 21.21 -2.53
CA ARG A 277 -11.77 20.11 -3.48
C ARG A 277 -13.23 20.00 -3.97
N GLU A 278 -14.20 20.18 -3.07
CA GLU A 278 -15.64 20.09 -3.37
C GLU A 278 -16.08 21.07 -4.46
N SER A 279 -15.41 22.21 -4.59
CA SER A 279 -15.71 23.19 -5.64
C SER A 279 -15.58 22.62 -7.07
N ASP A 280 -14.68 21.66 -7.26
CA ASP A 280 -14.40 21.05 -8.57
C ASP A 280 -15.03 19.65 -8.75
N PHE A 281 -15.17 18.90 -7.64
CA PHE A 281 -15.53 17.48 -7.62
C PHE A 281 -16.79 17.14 -6.81
N GLY A 282 -17.44 18.11 -6.18
CA GLY A 282 -18.65 17.91 -5.37
C GLY A 282 -18.41 17.22 -4.03
N ASP A 283 -19.50 17.04 -3.28
CA ASP A 283 -19.56 16.54 -1.89
C ASP A 283 -19.86 15.04 -1.79
N THR A 284 -19.81 14.31 -2.91
CA THR A 284 -20.18 12.88 -3.02
C THR A 284 -18.97 11.95 -3.00
N MET A 285 -17.90 12.36 -2.31
CA MET A 285 -16.70 11.54 -2.17
C MET A 285 -16.62 10.94 -0.79
N GLU A 286 -16.21 9.69 -0.72
CA GLU A 286 -16.20 8.86 0.49
C GLU A 286 -14.90 8.04 0.55
N PRO A 287 -14.46 7.61 1.75
CA PRO A 287 -13.35 6.66 1.87
C PRO A 287 -13.73 5.35 1.18
N VAL A 288 -12.73 4.64 0.65
CA VAL A 288 -12.97 3.36 -0.03
C VAL A 288 -13.61 2.30 0.89
N GLU A 289 -14.47 1.47 0.32
CA GLU A 289 -15.16 0.37 1.00
C GLU A 289 -14.81 -1.00 0.38
N PHE A 290 -14.84 -2.04 1.20
CA PHE A 290 -14.35 -3.38 0.88
C PHE A 290 -15.37 -4.43 1.28
N GLY A 291 -16.07 -4.98 0.29
CA GLY A 291 -17.04 -6.07 0.48
C GLY A 291 -18.35 -5.65 1.17
N TYR A 292 -18.27 -4.87 2.25
CA TYR A 292 -19.37 -4.33 3.04
C TYR A 292 -19.01 -2.97 3.66
N ASP A 293 -20.05 -2.25 4.08
CA ASP A 293 -19.97 -0.91 4.70
C ASP A 293 -19.06 -0.90 5.93
N HIS A 294 -18.50 0.26 6.25
CA HIS A 294 -17.70 0.44 7.46
C HIS A 294 -18.49 0.05 8.72
N ARG A 295 -17.88 -0.77 9.59
CA ARG A 295 -18.48 -1.18 10.87
C ARG A 295 -18.56 0.00 11.86
N ASN A 296 -17.63 0.94 11.76
CA ASN A 296 -17.62 2.20 12.48
C ASN A 296 -17.68 3.37 11.49
N ILE A 297 -18.85 4.00 11.40
CA ILE A 297 -19.09 5.16 10.51
C ILE A 297 -18.70 6.51 11.14
N ASP A 298 -18.28 6.51 12.41
CA ASP A 298 -17.92 7.72 13.15
C ASP A 298 -16.42 8.08 12.99
N VAL A 299 -15.69 7.37 12.11
CA VAL A 299 -14.28 7.68 11.81
C VAL A 299 -14.20 9.04 11.11
N ASP A 300 -13.44 9.95 11.71
CA ASP A 300 -13.32 11.32 11.22
C ASP A 300 -12.44 11.39 9.96
N PHE A 301 -13.02 11.72 8.82
CA PHE A 301 -12.30 12.01 7.57
C PHE A 301 -12.33 13.50 7.21
N SER A 302 -12.46 14.40 8.20
CA SER A 302 -12.36 15.84 7.99
C SER A 302 -11.00 16.24 7.41
N ALA A 303 -11.01 17.31 6.61
CA ALA A 303 -9.84 17.87 5.97
C ALA A 303 -10.01 19.39 5.86
N ASP A 304 -10.01 20.07 7.00
CA ASP A 304 -10.38 21.49 7.10
C ASP A 304 -9.18 22.41 7.39
N ASP A 305 -7.99 21.84 7.53
CA ASP A 305 -6.77 22.60 7.81
C ASP A 305 -6.22 23.23 6.52
N ASN A 306 -6.11 24.56 6.50
CA ASN A 306 -5.71 25.31 5.32
C ASN A 306 -4.24 25.77 5.34
N ARG A 307 -3.39 25.18 6.20
CA ARG A 307 -1.97 25.60 6.33
C ARG A 307 -1.16 25.50 5.04
N TYR A 308 -1.61 24.69 4.07
CA TYR A 308 -0.96 24.50 2.78
C TYR A 308 -1.61 25.29 1.64
N ALA A 309 -2.63 26.10 1.91
CA ALA A 309 -3.43 26.79 0.88
C ALA A 309 -2.62 27.68 -0.08
N SER A 310 -1.46 28.20 0.36
CA SER A 310 -0.60 29.01 -0.52
C SER A 310 0.05 28.21 -1.66
N LEU A 311 0.11 26.87 -1.55
CA LEU A 311 0.68 25.99 -2.57
C LEU A 311 -0.28 25.77 -3.74
N HIS A 312 -1.58 25.91 -3.50
CA HIS A 312 -2.61 25.70 -4.51
C HIS A 312 -2.41 26.70 -5.67
N GLU A 313 -2.71 26.29 -6.91
CA GLU A 313 -2.39 27.00 -8.16
C GLU A 313 -0.89 27.15 -8.49
N GLY A 314 -0.03 26.54 -7.67
CA GLY A 314 1.41 26.51 -7.88
C GLY A 314 1.88 25.38 -8.79
N ASP A 315 3.05 25.55 -9.40
CA ASP A 315 3.84 24.45 -9.94
C ASP A 315 5.04 24.20 -9.01
N PHE A 316 5.24 22.95 -8.59
CA PHE A 316 6.39 22.50 -7.83
C PHE A 316 7.70 22.77 -8.57
N VAL A 317 8.72 23.23 -7.83
CA VAL A 317 10.06 23.47 -8.37
C VAL A 317 11.11 22.64 -7.63
N SER A 318 11.15 22.71 -6.29
CA SER A 318 12.10 21.93 -5.47
C SER A 318 11.76 22.00 -3.98
N LEU A 319 12.30 21.06 -3.20
CA LEU A 319 12.20 21.05 -1.74
C LEU A 319 13.59 21.17 -1.10
N ASP A 320 13.83 22.25 -0.36
CA ASP A 320 15.02 22.44 0.48
C ASP A 320 14.67 22.04 1.92
N ARG A 321 15.20 20.89 2.34
CA ARG A 321 14.92 20.28 3.64
C ARG A 321 15.73 20.90 4.78
N GLU A 322 16.92 21.43 4.48
CA GLU A 322 17.73 22.14 5.47
C GLU A 322 17.08 23.48 5.86
N LYS A 323 16.54 24.20 4.87
CA LYS A 323 15.81 25.47 5.10
C LYS A 323 14.34 25.28 5.47
N LYS A 324 13.81 24.07 5.35
CA LYS A 324 12.38 23.77 5.44
C LYS A 324 11.53 24.65 4.53
N THR A 325 11.96 24.72 3.26
CA THR A 325 11.30 25.56 2.24
C THR A 325 10.95 24.73 1.01
N LEU A 326 9.68 24.75 0.63
CA LEU A 326 9.21 24.31 -0.69
C LEU A 326 9.21 25.52 -1.63
N TYR A 327 9.95 25.40 -2.73
CA TYR A 327 9.97 26.38 -3.80
C TYR A 327 8.97 25.98 -4.88
N TYR A 328 8.13 26.93 -5.26
CA TYR A 328 7.11 26.75 -6.29
C TYR A 328 6.99 28.02 -7.13
N LYS A 329 6.24 27.96 -8.23
CA LYS A 329 5.95 29.14 -9.05
C LYS A 329 4.46 29.27 -9.31
N VAL A 330 3.98 30.51 -9.43
CA VAL A 330 2.64 30.82 -9.93
C VAL A 330 2.83 31.62 -11.21
N GLY A 331 2.53 31.00 -12.36
CA GLY A 331 2.95 31.51 -13.66
C GLY A 331 4.48 31.64 -13.75
N ASN A 332 4.98 32.88 -13.81
CA ASN A 332 6.42 33.18 -13.86
C ASN A 332 7.01 33.67 -12.52
N GLU A 333 6.17 33.87 -11.50
CA GLU A 333 6.60 34.35 -10.19
C GLU A 333 7.08 33.18 -9.32
N LYS A 334 8.30 33.26 -8.80
CA LYS A 334 8.81 32.29 -7.81
C LYS A 334 8.29 32.62 -6.42
N ARG A 335 7.85 31.61 -5.69
CA ARG A 335 7.34 31.70 -4.34
C ARG A 335 8.00 30.66 -3.43
N GLU A 336 7.88 30.91 -2.14
CA GLU A 336 8.44 30.07 -1.08
C GLU A 336 7.32 29.72 -0.10
N TYR A 337 7.26 28.45 0.29
CA TYR A 337 6.43 27.99 1.38
C TYR A 337 7.32 27.40 2.47
N HIS A 338 7.26 27.97 3.66
CA HIS A 338 8.03 27.49 4.82
C HIS A 338 7.15 26.56 5.66
N TYR A 339 7.57 25.31 5.81
CA TYR A 339 6.84 24.31 6.57
C TYR A 339 7.44 24.10 7.96
N SER A 340 6.59 23.76 8.93
CA SER A 340 7.03 23.25 10.23
C SER A 340 7.41 21.77 10.13
N SER A 341 8.23 21.32 11.08
CA SER A 341 8.50 19.89 11.30
C SER A 341 7.39 19.18 12.03
#